data_AF-A0A351JTA6-F1
#
_entry.id   AF-A0A351JTA6-F1
#
_cell.length_a   1.000
_cell.length_b   1.000
_cell.length_c   1.000
_cell.angle_alpha   90.00
_cell.angle_beta   90.00
_cell.angle_gamma   90.00
#
_symmetry.space_group_name_H-M   'P 1'
#
loop_
_entity.id
_entity.type
_entity.pdbx_description
1 polymer ?
#
loop_
_entity_poly.entity_id
_entity_poly.type
_entity_poly.pdbx_seq_one_letter_code
_entity_poly.pdbx_strand_id
1 'polypeptide(L)'
;MTAQQERGLTAAQALENITKYGANVLDTQRLSAVSIFIRQFRGNYLLYILITCTVASFFLGEKTSSLYIFFMILLSSVLGFWNEYSAQKTVDTLLKRITPKA
;
A
#
# COMPACT_ATOMS: atom_id res chain seq x y z
N MET A 1 -3.45 15.95 -43.26
CA MET A 1 -4.21 15.02 -42.40
C MET A 1 -4.09 13.63 -43.01
N THR A 2 -3.03 12.89 -42.71
CA THR A 2 -2.86 11.52 -43.23
C THR A 2 -3.40 10.53 -42.22
N ALA A 3 -4.50 9.89 -42.62
CA ALA A 3 -5.04 8.70 -41.97
C ALA A 3 -4.01 7.58 -42.07
N GLN A 4 -3.62 7.00 -40.94
CA GLN A 4 -2.90 5.74 -40.90
C GLN A 4 -3.66 4.80 -39.98
N GLN A 5 -4.46 3.92 -40.59
CA GLN A 5 -5.20 2.88 -39.89
C GLN A 5 -4.65 1.50 -40.34
N GLU A 6 -4.52 0.59 -39.36
CA GLU A 6 -4.72 -0.87 -39.52
C GLU A 6 -3.60 -1.83 -39.96
N ARG A 7 -2.37 -1.74 -39.43
CA ARG A 7 -1.58 -2.99 -39.25
C ARG A 7 -0.94 -3.03 -37.88
N GLY A 8 -1.54 -3.85 -37.00
CA GLY A 8 -0.95 -4.19 -35.71
C GLY A 8 0.38 -4.95 -35.84
N LEU A 9 1.01 -5.24 -34.71
CA LEU A 9 2.26 -6.01 -34.67
C LEU A 9 2.08 -7.39 -35.31
N THR A 10 3.10 -7.85 -36.05
CA THR A 10 3.16 -9.25 -36.48
C THR A 10 3.38 -10.18 -35.29
N ALA A 11 2.94 -11.43 -35.38
CA ALA A 11 3.07 -12.40 -34.29
C ALA A 11 4.54 -12.58 -33.82
N ALA A 12 5.50 -12.53 -34.74
CA ALA A 12 6.93 -12.57 -34.43
C ALA A 12 7.39 -11.36 -33.61
N GLN A 13 6.98 -10.14 -34.01
CA GLN A 13 7.31 -8.91 -33.28
C GLN A 13 6.62 -8.84 -31.90
N ALA A 14 5.38 -9.36 -31.81
CA ALA A 14 4.67 -9.44 -30.55
C ALA A 14 5.36 -10.42 -29.59
N LEU A 15 5.80 -11.59 -30.08
CA LEU A 15 6.52 -12.58 -29.27
C LEU A 15 7.87 -12.02 -28.80
N GLU A 16 8.62 -11.37 -29.69
CA GLU A 16 9.90 -10.72 -29.37
C GLU A 16 9.73 -9.68 -28.25
N ASN A 17 8.68 -8.86 -28.35
CA ASN A 17 8.35 -7.87 -27.33
C ASN A 17 7.97 -8.52 -25.98
N ILE A 18 7.19 -9.59 -25.97
CA ILE A 18 6.84 -10.30 -24.72
C ILE A 18 8.09 -10.91 -24.09
N THR A 19 9.01 -11.49 -24.87
CA THR A 19 10.28 -12.00 -24.34
C THR A 19 11.19 -10.90 -23.83
N LYS A 20 11.19 -9.71 -24.45
CA LYS A 20 12.06 -8.60 -24.08
C LYS A 20 11.55 -7.79 -22.88
N TYR A 21 10.24 -7.57 -22.80
CA TYR A 21 9.63 -6.70 -21.79
C TYR A 21 8.81 -7.45 -20.74
N GLY A 22 8.56 -8.75 -20.95
CA GLY A 22 7.67 -9.54 -20.11
C GLY A 22 6.20 -9.28 -20.41
N ALA A 23 5.33 -10.14 -19.87
CA ALA A 23 3.90 -9.91 -19.92
C ALA A 23 3.54 -8.66 -19.09
N ASN A 24 2.78 -7.72 -19.67
CA ASN A 24 2.32 -6.52 -18.98
C ASN A 24 1.16 -6.83 -18.01
N VAL A 25 1.41 -7.73 -17.05
CA VAL A 25 0.46 -8.15 -16.02
C VAL A 25 0.99 -7.71 -14.67
N LEU A 26 0.21 -6.87 -13.97
CA LEU A 26 0.53 -6.41 -12.63
C LEU A 26 -0.02 -7.42 -11.60
N ASP A 27 0.84 -7.89 -10.71
CA ASP A 27 0.46 -8.83 -9.65
C ASP A 27 -0.46 -8.11 -8.65
N THR A 28 -1.74 -8.50 -8.63
CA THR A 28 -2.76 -7.91 -7.76
C THR A 28 -2.81 -8.69 -6.45
N GLN A 29 -1.74 -8.60 -5.66
CA GLN A 29 -1.77 -9.14 -4.32
C GLN A 29 -2.71 -8.31 -3.45
N ARG A 30 -3.90 -8.85 -3.19
CA ARG A 30 -4.83 -8.29 -2.22
C ARG A 30 -4.23 -8.46 -0.83
N LEU A 31 -3.59 -7.41 -0.33
CA LEU A 31 -3.11 -7.37 1.04
C LEU A 31 -4.32 -7.44 1.99
N SER A 32 -4.38 -8.50 2.80
CA SER A 32 -5.45 -8.65 3.80
C SER A 32 -5.37 -7.53 4.84
N ALA A 33 -6.52 -7.02 5.29
CA ALA A 33 -6.58 -5.94 6.29
C ALA A 33 -5.77 -6.25 7.56
N VAL A 34 -5.77 -7.52 7.98
CA VAL A 34 -5.00 -8.00 9.13
C VAL A 34 -3.48 -7.93 8.85
N SER A 35 -3.06 -8.23 7.62
CA SER A 35 -1.65 -8.15 7.24
C SER A 35 -1.11 -6.71 7.26
N ILE A 36 -1.94 -5.74 6.86
CA ILE A 36 -1.61 -4.30 6.91
C ILE A 36 -1.46 -3.85 8.36
N PHE A 37 -2.39 -4.26 9.23
CA PHE A 37 -2.32 -3.94 10.66
C PHE A 37 -1.07 -4.52 11.31
N ILE A 38 -0.77 -5.81 11.09
CA ILE A 38 0.43 -6.46 11.66
C ILE A 38 1.73 -5.83 11.14
N ARG A 39 1.77 -5.36 9.87
CA ARG A 39 2.95 -4.71 9.30
C ARG A 39 3.33 -3.43 10.06
N GLN A 40 2.35 -2.68 10.56
CA GLN A 40 2.60 -1.47 11.37
C GLN A 40 3.37 -1.77 12.67
N PHE A 41 3.21 -2.97 13.24
CA PHE A 41 3.91 -3.38 14.47
C PHE A 41 5.31 -3.95 14.25
N ARG A 42 5.63 -4.40 13.03
CA ARG A 42 6.90 -5.09 12.72
C ARG A 42 7.94 -4.24 12.00
N GLY A 43 7.52 -3.22 11.25
CA GLY A 43 8.43 -2.43 10.42
C GLY A 43 8.66 -1.01 10.89
N ASN A 44 7.96 -0.54 11.92
CA ASN A 44 7.93 0.87 12.27
C ASN A 44 8.77 1.18 13.53
N TYR A 45 10.00 1.65 13.32
CA TYR A 45 10.90 2.06 14.40
C TYR A 45 10.30 3.15 15.30
N LEU A 46 9.50 4.06 14.73
CA LEU A 46 8.83 5.12 15.49
C LEU A 46 7.83 4.53 16.50
N LEU A 47 7.10 3.48 16.12
CA LEU A 47 6.18 2.79 17.02
C LEU A 47 6.90 2.20 18.24
N TYR A 48 8.09 1.63 18.05
CA TYR A 48 8.90 1.12 19.16
C TYR A 48 9.34 2.22 20.12
N ILE A 49 9.72 3.38 19.60
CA ILE A 49 10.02 4.56 20.43
C ILE A 49 8.77 4.96 21.23
N LEU A 50 7.61 5.07 20.59
CA LEU A 50 6.38 5.49 21.27
C LEU A 50 5.98 4.51 22.37
N ILE A 51 6.04 3.20 22.11
CA ILE A 51 5.78 2.16 23.13
C ILE A 51 6.76 2.32 24.31
N THR A 52 8.03 2.55 24.01
CA THR A 52 9.06 2.77 25.05
C THR A 52 8.75 4.01 25.88
N CYS A 53 8.34 5.12 25.25
CA CYS A 53 7.91 6.33 25.93
C CYS A 53 6.67 6.11 26.79
N THR A 54 5.66 5.38 26.30
CA THR A 54 4.45 5.03 27.08
C THR A 54 4.81 4.24 28.33
N VAL A 55 5.66 3.22 28.19
CA VAL A 55 6.12 2.39 29.31
C VAL A 55 6.92 3.24 30.31
N ALA A 56 7.87 4.05 29.84
CA ALA A 56 8.65 4.93 30.70
C ALA A 56 7.76 5.92 31.47
N SER A 57 6.83 6.60 30.80
CA SER A 57 5.90 7.55 31.42
C SER A 57 4.99 6.89 32.46
N PHE A 58 4.56 5.64 32.21
CA PHE A 58 3.81 4.86 33.19
C PHE A 58 4.63 4.56 34.46
N PHE A 59 5.90 4.18 34.31
CA PHE A 59 6.81 3.97 35.45
C PHE A 59 7.11 5.25 36.24
N LEU A 60 7.11 6.42 35.57
CA LEU A 60 7.24 7.72 36.22
C LEU A 60 5.98 8.14 37.01
N GLY A 61 4.91 7.34 36.97
CA GLY A 61 3.65 7.63 37.67
C GLY A 61 2.74 8.61 36.94
N GLU A 62 3.11 9.09 35.76
CA GLU A 62 2.31 9.99 34.93
C GLU A 62 1.26 9.24 34.12
N LYS A 63 0.23 8.72 34.81
CA LYS A 63 -0.82 7.92 34.18
C LYS A 63 -1.55 8.68 33.05
N THR A 64 -1.82 9.97 33.26
CA THR A 64 -2.46 10.84 32.26
C THR A 64 -1.62 10.99 30.99
N SER A 65 -0.32 11.26 31.11
CA SER A 65 0.61 11.36 29.99
C SER A 65 0.67 10.05 29.20
N SER A 66 0.81 8.92 29.90
CA SER A 66 0.85 7.60 29.25
C SER A 66 -0.44 7.30 28.47
N LEU A 67 -1.60 7.74 28.99
CA LEU A 67 -2.90 7.55 28.34
C LEU A 67 -3.00 8.35 27.04
N TYR A 68 -2.53 9.60 27.02
CA TYR A 68 -2.51 10.40 25.79
C TYR A 68 -1.63 9.79 24.71
N ILE A 69 -0.43 9.32 25.07
CA ILE A 69 0.49 8.69 24.12
C ILE A 69 -0.13 7.39 23.58
N PHE A 70 -0.70 6.57 24.46
CA PHE A 70 -1.40 5.35 24.06
C PHE A 70 -2.53 5.63 23.07
N PHE A 71 -3.35 6.65 23.34
CA PHE A 71 -4.43 7.06 22.45
C PHE A 71 -3.91 7.55 21.09
N MET A 72 -2.80 8.30 21.08
CA MET A 72 -2.14 8.75 19.85
C MET A 72 -1.61 7.58 19.00
N ILE A 73 -1.04 6.55 19.63
CA ILE A 73 -0.61 5.33 18.93
C ILE A 73 -1.82 4.66 18.27
N LEU A 74 -2.92 4.52 19.02
CA LEU A 74 -4.15 3.89 18.55
C LEU A 74 -4.74 4.65 17.36
N LEU A 75 -4.85 5.98 17.48
CA LEU A 75 -5.32 6.86 16.40
C LEU A 75 -4.40 6.78 15.17
N SER A 76 -3.08 6.84 15.37
CA SER A 76 -2.11 6.74 14.28
C SER A 76 -2.18 5.39 13.57
N SER A 77 -2.42 4.30 14.29
CA SER A 77 -2.60 2.97 13.71
C SER A 77 -3.88 2.89 12.86
N VAL A 78 -4.99 3.47 13.34
CA VAL A 78 -6.26 3.51 12.60
C VAL A 78 -6.12 4.38 11.35
N LEU A 79 -5.55 5.57 11.48
CA LEU A 79 -5.31 6.47 10.35
C LEU A 79 -4.34 5.85 9.34
N GLY A 80 -3.26 5.22 9.80
CA GLY A 80 -2.32 4.52 8.93
C GLY A 80 -2.98 3.37 8.15
N PHE A 81 -3.81 2.58 8.82
CA PHE A 81 -4.61 1.54 8.17
C PHE A 81 -5.57 2.14 7.13
N TRP A 82 -6.28 3.21 7.48
CA TRP A 82 -7.20 3.89 6.57
C TRP A 82 -6.48 4.46 5.35
N ASN A 83 -5.32 5.09 5.56
CA ASN A 83 -4.50 5.65 4.49
C ASN A 83 -4.04 4.55 3.52
N GLU A 84 -3.52 3.43 4.03
CA GLU A 84 -3.09 2.30 3.19
C GLU A 84 -4.27 1.69 2.42
N TYR A 85 -5.42 1.49 3.09
CA TYR A 85 -6.62 0.94 2.47
C TYR A 85 -7.16 1.86 1.36
N SER A 86 -7.21 3.16 1.61
CA SER A 86 -7.67 4.15 0.65
C SER A 86 -6.70 4.28 -0.55
N ALA A 87 -5.40 4.17 -0.30
CA ALA A 87 -4.38 4.13 -1.35
C ALA A 87 -4.55 2.90 -2.25
N GLN A 88 -4.73 1.70 -1.68
CA GLN A 88 -5.00 0.48 -2.46
C GLN A 88 -6.28 0.60 -3.29
N LYS A 89 -7.35 1.17 -2.72
CA LYS A 89 -8.60 1.39 -3.45
C LYS A 89 -8.43 2.33 -4.66
N THR A 90 -7.61 3.36 -4.49
CA THR A 90 -7.27 4.31 -5.57
C THR A 90 -6.49 3.59 -6.67
N VAL A 91 -5.48 2.80 -6.30
CA VAL A 91 -4.69 2.00 -7.25
C VAL A 91 -5.59 1.01 -8.01
N ASP A 92 -6.45 0.26 -7.32
CA ASP A 92 -7.41 -0.65 -7.95
C ASP A 92 -8.32 0.05 -8.96
N THR A 93 -8.75 1.27 -8.65
CA THR A 93 -9.63 2.05 -9.52
C THR A 93 -8.88 2.60 -10.74
N LEU A 94 -7.63 3.00 -10.57
CA LEU A 94 -6.75 3.38 -11.67
C LEU A 94 -6.49 2.19 -12.60
N LEU A 95 -6.14 1.02 -12.02
CA LEU A 95 -5.95 -0.22 -12.76
C LEU A 95 -7.17 -0.57 -13.61
N LYS A 96 -8.38 -0.44 -13.08
CA LYS A 96 -9.63 -0.66 -13.83
C LYS A 96 -9.85 0.30 -14.99
N ARG A 97 -9.27 1.51 -14.96
CA ARG A 97 -9.36 2.49 -16.05
C ARG A 97 -8.32 2.28 -17.14
N ILE A 98 -7.14 1.76 -16.78
CA ILE A 98 -6.04 1.54 -17.74
C ILE A 98 -6.01 0.11 -18.29
N THR A 99 -6.71 -0.83 -17.67
CA THR A 99 -6.91 -2.17 -18.22
C THR A 99 -7.90 -2.06 -19.38
N PRO A 100 -7.48 -2.24 -20.64
CA PRO A 100 -8.42 -2.28 -21.74
C PRO A 100 -9.38 -3.45 -21.52
N LYS A 101 -10.69 -3.18 -21.60
CA LYS A 101 -11.67 -4.25 -21.78
C LYS A 101 -11.37 -4.89 -23.13
N ALA A 102 -11.06 -6.20 -23.10
CA ALA A 102 -11.05 -7.04 -24.28
C ALA A 102 -12.42 -7.05 -24.96
#